data_AF-A0A3D3ITK0-F1
#
_entry.id   AF-A0A3D3ITK0-F1
#
_cell.length_a   1.000
_cell.length_b   1.000
_cell.length_c   1.000
_cell.angle_alpha   90.00
_cell.angle_beta   90.00
_cell.angle_gamma   90.00
#
_symmetry.space_group_name_H-M   'P 1'
#
loop_
_entity.id
_entity.type
_entity.pdbx_description
1 polymer ?
#
loop_
_entity_poly.entity_id
_entity_poly.type
_entity_poly.pdbx_seq_one_letter_code
_entity_poly.pdbx_strand_id
1 'polypeptide(L)' 'LTAEDWQTVCQRYQEMVQRETGKPFPQDVNEQLWGAIGAVFESWMNPRAKTYRKLNDIPADWGTAVNVQ' A
#
# COMPACT_ATOMS: atom_id res chain seq x y z
N LEU A 1 7.64 12.29 24.10
CA LEU A 1 7.56 10.97 23.46
C LEU A 1 8.89 10.28 23.67
N THR A 2 8.89 9.21 24.47
CA THR A 2 10.03 8.33 24.69
C THR A 2 10.02 7.17 23.70
N ALA A 3 11.03 6.30 23.76
CA ALA A 3 11.05 5.08 22.94
C ALA A 3 9.86 4.15 23.28
N GLU A 4 9.47 4.08 24.55
CA GLU A 4 8.35 3.28 25.04
C GLU A 4 7.00 3.81 24.52
N ASP A 5 6.86 5.14 24.41
CA ASP A 5 5.68 5.75 23.79
C ASP A 5 5.53 5.29 22.33
N TRP A 6 6.63 5.26 21.58
CA TRP A 6 6.63 4.80 20.19
C TRP A 6 6.34 3.31 20.04
N GLN A 7 6.87 2.46 20.92
CA GLN A 7 6.56 1.03 20.94
C GLN A 7 5.04 0.80 21.13
N THR A 8 4.44 1.56 22.05
CA THR A 8 3.00 1.51 22.30
C THR A 8 2.20 1.92 21.06
N VAL A 9 2.64 2.94 20.34
CA VAL A 9 1.98 3.36 19.08
C VAL A 9 2.07 2.28 18.01
N CYS A 10 3.26 1.70 17.78
CA CYS A 10 3.45 0.63 16.79
C CYS A 10 2.53 -0.56 17.05
N GLN A 11 2.42 -0.99 18.31
CA GLN A 11 1.55 -2.09 18.70
C GLN A 11 0.07 -1.79 18.40
N ARG A 12 -0.41 -0.59 18.73
CA ARG A 12 -1.79 -0.19 18.46
C ARG A 12 -2.13 -0.16 16.97
N TYR A 13 -1.19 0.23 16.11
CA TYR A 13 -1.40 0.18 14.66
C TYR A 13 -1.48 -1.26 14.13
N GLN A 14 -0.65 -2.17 14.63
CA GLN A 14 -0.72 -3.59 14.25
C GLN A 14 -2.06 -4.23 14.67
N GLU A 15 -2.52 -3.92 15.89
CA GLU A 15 -3.84 -4.35 16.38
C GLU A 15 -4.98 -3.79 15.52
N MET A 16 -4.88 -2.52 15.12
CA MET A 16 -5.84 -1.91 14.21
C MET A 16 -5.88 -2.62 12.85
N VAL A 17 -4.73 -2.93 12.24
CA VAL A 17 -4.66 -3.68 10.97
C VAL A 17 -5.39 -5.03 11.08
N GLN A 18 -5.15 -5.78 12.16
CA GLN A 18 -5.84 -7.05 12.42
C GLN A 18 -7.36 -6.86 12.53
N ARG A 19 -7.82 -5.82 13.23
CA ARG A 19 -9.25 -5.54 13.41
C ARG A 19 -9.93 -5.16 12.09
N GLU A 20 -9.31 -4.30 11.30
CA GLU A 20 -9.93 -3.76 10.07
C GLU A 20 -9.83 -4.73 8.89
N THR A 21 -8.76 -5.53 8.80
CA THR A 21 -8.51 -6.40 7.64
C THR A 21 -8.79 -7.89 7.91
N GLY A 22 -8.96 -8.26 9.19
CA GLY A 22 -9.09 -9.65 9.62
C GLY A 22 -7.78 -10.45 9.58
N LYS A 23 -6.65 -9.81 9.22
CA LYS A 23 -5.33 -10.44 9.13
C LYS A 23 -4.26 -9.62 9.86
N PRO A 24 -3.24 -10.23 10.47
CA PRO A 24 -2.23 -9.49 11.19
C PRO A 24 -1.35 -8.73 10.19
N PHE A 25 -0.68 -7.67 10.65
CA PHE A 25 0.31 -7.00 9.81
C PHE A 25 1.41 -8.01 9.43
N PRO A 26 1.68 -8.23 8.13
CA PRO A 26 2.62 -9.26 7.69
C PRO A 26 4.01 -8.96 8.26
N GLN A 27 4.66 -9.96 8.85
CA GLN A 27 6.02 -9.82 9.39
C GLN A 27 7.09 -10.32 8.42
N ASP A 28 6.71 -11.13 7.43
CA ASP A 28 7.61 -11.54 6.35
C ASP A 28 7.84 -10.37 5.39
N VAL A 29 9.10 -10.04 5.17
CA VAL A 29 9.51 -8.91 4.32
C VAL A 29 9.15 -9.12 2.85
N ASN A 30 9.12 -10.36 2.37
CA ASN A 30 8.71 -10.69 1.01
C ASN A 30 7.20 -10.54 0.85
N GLU A 31 6.40 -10.93 1.86
CA GLU A 31 4.95 -10.69 1.84
C GLU A 31 4.64 -9.19 1.78
N GLN A 32 5.37 -8.39 2.57
CA GLN A 32 5.25 -6.94 2.52
C GLN A 32 5.62 -6.37 1.14
N LEU A 33 6.76 -6.80 0.59
CA LEU A 33 7.25 -6.34 -0.70
C LEU A 33 6.27 -6.68 -1.83
N TRP A 34 5.80 -7.93 -1.89
CA TRP A 34 4.84 -8.36 -2.90
C TRP A 34 3.48 -7.69 -2.73
N GLY A 35 3.04 -7.48 -1.48
CA GLY A 35 1.83 -6.70 -1.19
C GLY A 35 1.94 -5.26 -1.71
N ALA A 36 3.09 -4.59 -1.48
CA ALA A 36 3.34 -3.24 -1.97
C ALA A 36 3.41 -3.17 -3.51
N ILE A 37 4.11 -4.10 -4.16
CA ILE A 37 4.19 -4.19 -5.62
C ILE A 37 2.79 -4.39 -6.23
N GLY A 38 2.01 -5.32 -5.68
CA GLY A 38 0.64 -5.58 -6.12
C GLY A 38 -0.26 -4.36 -5.98
N ALA A 39 -0.20 -3.68 -4.84
CA ALA A 39 -0.97 -2.46 -4.58
C ALA A 39 -0.64 -1.34 -5.58
N VAL A 40 0.63 -1.18 -6.00
CA VAL A 40 1.01 -0.19 -7.02
C VAL A 40 0.39 -0.54 -8.37
N PHE A 41 0.45 -1.80 -8.81
CA PHE A 41 -0.19 -2.22 -10.06
C PHE A 41 -1.71 -2.04 -10.02
N GLU A 42 -2.37 -2.40 -8.92
CA GLU A 42 -3.81 -2.17 -8.73
C GLU A 42 -4.16 -0.68 -8.76
N SER A 43 -3.28 0.17 -8.21
CA SER A 43 -3.49 1.62 -8.19
C SER A 43 -3.59 2.23 -9.59
N TRP A 44 -2.92 1.64 -10.60
CA TRP A 44 -3.05 2.08 -11.98
C TRP A 44 -4.48 2.00 -12.50
N MET A 45 -5.27 1.05 -12.02
CA MET A 45 -6.64 0.82 -12.48
C MET A 45 -7.70 1.44 -11.57
N ASN A 46 -7.30 2.19 -10.54
CA ASN A 46 -8.24 2.84 -9.64
C ASN A 46 -9.04 3.95 -10.35
N PRO A 47 -10.24 4.32 -9.85
CA PRO A 47 -11.10 5.32 -10.50
C PRO A 47 -10.44 6.68 -10.67
N ARG A 48 -9.63 7.12 -9.69
CA ARG A 48 -8.92 8.41 -9.73
C ARG A 48 -7.89 8.45 -10.86
N ALA A 49 -7.09 7.40 -11.01
CA ALA A 49 -6.07 7.26 -12.05
C ALA A 49 -6.72 7.17 -13.44
N LYS A 50 -7.82 6.41 -13.58
CA LYS A 50 -8.62 6.37 -14.81
C LYS A 50 -9.12 7.75 -15.23
N THR A 51 -9.70 8.51 -14.29
CA THR A 51 -10.16 9.88 -14.56
C THR A 51 -9.00 10.79 -14.96
N TYR A 52 -7.88 10.74 -14.22
CA TYR A 52 -6.68 11.51 -14.54
C TYR A 52 -6.19 11.21 -15.96
N ARG A 53 -6.08 9.93 -16.33
CA ARG A 53 -5.65 9.53 -17.68
C ARG A 53 -6.57 10.04 -18.77
N LYS A 54 -7.88 9.95 -18.57
CA LYS A 54 -8.88 10.46 -19.53
C LYS A 54 -8.76 11.97 -19.74
N LEU A 55 -8.45 12.73 -18.67
CA LEU A 55 -8.30 14.19 -18.75
C LEU A 55 -6.98 14.62 -19.41
N ASN A 56 -5.98 13.74 -19.47
CA ASN A 56 -4.64 14.05 -19.96
C ASN A 56 -4.23 13.18 -21.16
N ASP A 57 -5.19 12.50 -21.80
CA ASP A 57 -4.98 11.62 -22.96
C ASP A 57 -3.86 10.58 -22.78
N ILE A 58 -3.73 10.02 -21.57
CA ILE A 58 -2.72 9.00 -21.25
C ILE A 58 -3.28 7.60 -21.53
N PRO A 59 -2.66 6.79 -22.39
CA PRO A 59 -3.11 5.43 -22.67
C PRO A 59 -3.07 4.52 -21.43
N ALA A 60 -4.09 3.67 -21.27
CA ALA A 60 -4.19 2.77 -20.11
C ALA A 60 -3.27 1.54 -20.22
N ASP A 61 -2.88 1.16 -21.43
CA ASP A 61 -2.02 0.02 -21.76
C ASP A 61 -0.55 0.25 -21.40
N TRP A 62 -0.12 1.50 -21.19
CA TRP A 62 1.23 1.82 -20.73
C TRP A 62 1.56 1.24 -19.36
N GLY A 63 0.55 1.05 -18.50
CA GLY A 63 0.75 0.53 -17.16
C GLY A 63 1.48 1.51 -16.23
N THR A 64 2.04 0.97 -15.16
CA THR A 64 2.88 1.68 -14.20
C THR A 64 4.05 0.80 -13.79
N ALA A 65 5.21 1.40 -13.52
CA ALA A 65 6.38 0.69 -13.01
C ALA A 65 6.41 0.71 -11.48
N VAL A 66 7.10 -0.26 -10.89
CA VAL A 66 7.41 -0.28 -9.46
C VAL A 66 8.92 -0.15 -9.30
N ASN A 67 9.37 0.89 -8.61
CA ASN A 67 10.77 1.09 -8.27
C ASN A 67 10.97 0.75 -6.79
N VAL A 68 11.97 -0.08 -6.48
CA VAL A 68 12.33 -0.51 -5.12
C VAL A 68 13.73 0.02 -4.83
N GLN A 69 13.92 0.68 -3.70
CA GLN A 69 15.18 1.33 -3.28
C GLN A 69 15.50 1.04 -1.82
#